data_AF-A0A1V5ZB96-F1
#
_entry.id   AF-A0A1V5ZB96-F1
#
_cell.length_a   1.000
_cell.length_b   1.000
_cell.length_c   1.000
_cell.angle_alpha   90.00
_cell.angle_beta   90.00
_cell.angle_gamma   90.00
#
_symmetry.space_group_name_H-M   'P 1'
#
loop_
_entity.id
_entity.type
_entity.pdbx_description
1 polymer ?
#
loop_
_entity_poly.entity_id
_entity_poly.type
_entity_poly.pdbx_seq_one_letter_code
_entity_poly.pdbx_strand_id
1 'polypeptide(L)'
;MTRLHAQTSDCADFDVFLGDDTAPSFRVLLPEWVRGEGVEHTGAFHVIPGKWRGDEFGLSGQFTVGGQLEIGVRVNTEPSAIGVTLTVRNVGESAISDVWANICAGVTHLPGEPGWSNARFIPGVPLDRTEQGRYWYDVLTPRRLVAFTRRGWIPMHPTPDAPDSTKVPLYSFTPSQVPEASACAVESADGGLWFYQWWDAPCRWCAPFPGNACMHLEPFVAERLVAGETASIRGRIGMHEGDRASLEGMLRGLEGA
;
A
#
# COMPACT_ATOMS: atom_id res chain seq x y z
N MET A 1 13.04 8.71 -15.78
CA MET A 1 11.90 7.80 -16.14
C MET A 1 11.66 6.86 -14.97
N THR A 2 10.39 6.63 -14.57
CA THR A 2 10.09 5.75 -13.43
C THR A 2 10.51 4.31 -13.68
N ARG A 3 11.25 3.74 -12.73
CA ARG A 3 11.78 2.37 -12.78
C ARG A 3 11.22 1.53 -11.64
N LEU A 4 10.92 0.27 -11.94
CA LEU A 4 10.46 -0.72 -10.98
C LEU A 4 11.57 -1.76 -10.79
N HIS A 5 11.98 -2.00 -9.55
CA HIS A 5 12.94 -3.04 -9.22
C HIS A 5 12.28 -4.06 -8.31
N ALA A 6 12.10 -5.28 -8.83
CA ALA A 6 11.70 -6.43 -8.02
C ALA A 6 12.93 -6.90 -7.22
N GLN A 7 12.84 -6.85 -5.89
CA GLN A 7 14.02 -6.95 -5.04
C GLN A 7 14.51 -8.36 -4.71
N THR A 8 13.64 -9.37 -4.75
CA THR A 8 14.11 -10.76 -4.58
C THR A 8 13.47 -11.65 -5.61
N SER A 9 14.12 -12.77 -5.92
CA SER A 9 13.53 -13.82 -6.76
C SER A 9 12.20 -14.29 -6.19
N ASP A 10 11.97 -14.11 -4.88
CA ASP A 10 10.91 -14.75 -4.11
C ASP A 10 9.86 -13.80 -3.52
N CYS A 11 9.99 -12.48 -3.69
CA CYS A 11 9.09 -11.45 -3.14
C CYS A 11 8.70 -10.41 -4.22
N ALA A 12 7.45 -9.95 -4.25
CA ALA A 12 6.91 -8.81 -5.00
C ALA A 12 6.81 -7.56 -4.13
N ASP A 13 7.88 -7.34 -3.39
CA ASP A 13 8.25 -6.02 -2.97
C ASP A 13 8.79 -5.32 -4.21
N PHE A 14 8.10 -4.28 -4.67
CA PHE A 14 8.60 -3.43 -5.74
C PHE A 14 9.17 -2.17 -5.15
N ASP A 15 10.46 -1.97 -5.36
CA ASP A 15 11.06 -0.67 -5.16
C ASP A 15 10.76 0.19 -6.38
N VAL A 16 10.15 1.33 -6.13
CA VAL A 16 9.77 2.30 -7.14
C VAL A 16 10.75 3.46 -7.09
N PHE A 17 11.42 3.70 -8.21
CA PHE A 17 12.28 4.85 -8.42
C PHE A 17 11.51 5.83 -9.31
N LEU A 18 11.10 6.97 -8.77
CA LEU A 18 10.42 8.00 -9.55
C LEU A 18 11.41 8.88 -10.29
N GLY A 19 11.00 9.42 -11.44
CA GLY A 19 11.82 10.37 -12.19
C GLY A 19 13.22 9.82 -12.48
N ASP A 20 14.25 10.56 -12.08
CA ASP A 20 15.65 10.17 -12.25
C ASP A 20 16.33 9.89 -10.89
N ASP A 21 15.53 9.51 -9.87
CA ASP A 21 16.03 9.17 -8.55
C ASP A 21 17.03 8.01 -8.63
N THR A 22 18.14 8.15 -7.91
CA THR A 22 19.19 7.13 -7.79
C THR A 22 18.92 6.14 -6.65
N ALA A 23 18.00 6.47 -5.75
CA ALA A 23 17.52 5.62 -4.66
C ALA A 23 16.00 5.37 -4.80
N PRO A 24 15.46 4.29 -4.23
CA PRO A 24 14.02 4.05 -4.23
C PRO A 24 13.27 5.21 -3.56
N SER A 25 12.22 5.69 -4.21
CA SER A 25 11.31 6.68 -3.65
C SER A 25 10.38 6.02 -2.64
N PHE A 26 9.86 4.82 -2.95
CA PHE A 26 9.01 4.02 -2.06
C PHE A 26 8.98 2.54 -2.46
N ARG A 27 8.38 1.71 -1.61
CA ARG A 27 8.13 0.28 -1.82
C ARG A 27 6.64 0.00 -1.88
N VAL A 28 6.20 -0.97 -2.66
CA VAL A 28 4.80 -1.45 -2.64
C VAL A 28 4.71 -2.98 -2.62
N LEU A 29 3.68 -3.50 -1.95
CA LEU A 29 3.23 -4.90 -2.06
C LEU A 29 1.81 -4.91 -2.61
N LEU A 30 1.62 -5.62 -3.72
CA LEU A 30 0.40 -5.55 -4.55
C LEU A 30 -0.20 -6.94 -4.80
N PRO A 31 -1.26 -7.33 -4.08
CA PRO A 31 -1.59 -6.91 -2.72
C PRO A 31 -0.70 -7.62 -1.68
N GLU A 32 -0.63 -7.09 -0.46
CA GLU A 32 0.00 -7.78 0.67
C GLU A 32 -0.84 -8.98 1.12
N TRP A 33 -2.17 -8.89 1.05
CA TRP A 33 -3.06 -10.03 1.22
C TRP A 33 -4.43 -9.77 0.61
N VAL A 34 -5.22 -10.83 0.43
CA VAL A 34 -6.62 -10.78 0.00
C VAL A 34 -7.45 -11.62 0.95
N ARG A 35 -8.60 -11.10 1.37
CA ARG A 35 -9.55 -11.82 2.21
C ARG A 35 -10.93 -11.84 1.56
N GLY A 36 -11.71 -12.86 1.93
CA GLY A 36 -13.12 -13.00 1.59
C GLY A 36 -13.73 -14.12 2.42
N GLU A 37 -15.05 -14.11 2.59
CA GLU A 37 -15.77 -15.21 3.24
C GLU A 37 -15.60 -16.50 2.41
N GLY A 38 -15.16 -17.58 3.07
CA GLY A 38 -14.91 -18.86 2.41
C GLY A 38 -13.51 -19.00 1.80
N VAL A 39 -12.67 -17.97 1.91
CA VAL A 39 -11.24 -18.03 1.57
C VAL A 39 -10.49 -18.45 2.83
N GLU A 40 -9.73 -19.55 2.77
CA GLU A 40 -8.79 -19.83 3.84
C GLU A 40 -7.78 -18.68 3.93
N HIS A 41 -7.63 -18.11 5.13
CA HIS A 41 -6.70 -17.01 5.37
C HIS A 41 -5.27 -17.51 5.19
N THR A 42 -4.85 -17.56 3.95
CA THR A 42 -3.45 -17.65 3.57
C THR A 42 -2.83 -16.33 4.05
N GLY A 43 -1.85 -16.41 4.96
CA GLY A 43 -1.26 -15.24 5.63
C GLY A 43 -0.75 -14.17 4.65
N ALA A 44 -0.13 -13.10 5.16
CA ALA A 44 0.45 -12.07 4.31
C ALA A 44 1.28 -12.70 3.18
N PHE A 45 0.91 -12.41 1.93
CA PHE A 45 1.65 -12.82 0.75
C PHE A 45 2.89 -11.94 0.69
N HIS A 46 3.94 -12.37 1.39
CA HIS A 46 5.31 -12.04 1.02
C HIS A 46 5.73 -12.91 -0.18
N VAL A 47 4.82 -12.99 -1.15
CA VAL A 47 4.89 -13.25 -2.59
C VAL A 47 5.44 -14.57 -3.14
N ILE A 48 5.17 -14.80 -4.43
CA ILE A 48 5.39 -16.05 -5.17
C ILE A 48 6.39 -15.79 -6.32
N PRO A 49 7.62 -16.33 -6.25
CA PRO A 49 8.65 -16.22 -7.29
C PRO A 49 8.20 -16.45 -8.74
N GLY A 50 8.82 -15.74 -9.70
CA GLY A 50 8.75 -16.08 -11.14
C GLY A 50 7.42 -15.77 -11.86
N LYS A 51 6.53 -14.99 -11.23
CA LYS A 51 5.18 -14.67 -11.75
C LYS A 51 5.07 -13.30 -12.43
N TRP A 52 6.16 -12.54 -12.51
CA TRP A 52 6.17 -11.16 -12.98
C TRP A 52 6.90 -11.00 -14.31
N ARG A 53 6.37 -10.15 -15.18
CA ARG A 53 6.89 -9.81 -16.50
C ARG A 53 6.91 -8.29 -16.66
N GLY A 54 8.10 -7.75 -16.90
CA GLY A 54 8.30 -6.33 -17.18
C GLY A 54 8.27 -6.04 -18.68
N ASP A 55 7.82 -4.84 -19.01
CA ASP A 55 7.93 -4.22 -20.34
C ASP A 55 8.35 -2.75 -20.18
N GLU A 56 8.49 -2.03 -21.30
CA GLU A 56 8.89 -0.61 -21.29
C GLU A 56 7.86 0.32 -20.61
N PHE A 57 6.61 -0.12 -20.47
CA PHE A 57 5.50 0.65 -19.91
C PHE A 57 5.15 0.26 -18.47
N GLY A 58 5.78 -0.77 -17.92
CA GLY A 58 5.60 -1.19 -16.53
C GLY A 58 5.77 -2.69 -16.30
N LEU A 59 4.92 -3.23 -15.42
CA LEU A 59 5.06 -4.59 -14.91
C LEU A 59 3.69 -5.27 -14.84
N SER A 60 3.62 -6.56 -15.12
CA SER A 60 2.43 -7.36 -14.86
C SER A 60 2.78 -8.69 -14.22
N GLY A 61 1.86 -9.24 -13.43
CA GLY A 61 2.01 -10.57 -12.87
C GLY A 61 0.67 -11.22 -12.57
N GLN A 62 0.65 -12.54 -12.56
CA GLN A 62 -0.54 -13.32 -12.25
C GLN A 62 -0.17 -14.53 -11.41
N PHE A 63 -0.87 -14.73 -10.29
CA PHE A 63 -0.59 -15.79 -9.35
C PHE A 63 -1.85 -16.29 -8.64
N THR A 64 -1.83 -17.54 -8.20
CA THR A 64 -2.94 -18.16 -7.48
C THR A 64 -2.65 -18.19 -5.98
N VAL A 65 -3.65 -17.87 -5.19
CA VAL A 65 -3.64 -17.79 -3.73
C VAL A 65 -4.64 -18.82 -3.19
N GLY A 66 -4.19 -19.67 -2.26
CA GLY A 66 -5.04 -20.64 -1.55
C GLY A 66 -5.77 -21.64 -2.46
N GLY A 67 -5.39 -21.75 -3.74
CA GLY A 67 -6.09 -22.57 -4.73
C GLY A 67 -7.50 -22.07 -5.12
N GLN A 68 -7.95 -20.94 -4.56
CA GLN A 68 -9.32 -20.42 -4.74
C GLN A 68 -9.34 -19.08 -5.47
N LEU A 69 -8.29 -18.27 -5.33
CA LEU A 69 -8.22 -16.95 -5.95
C LEU A 69 -7.05 -16.87 -6.92
N GLU A 70 -7.29 -16.33 -8.10
CA GLU A 70 -6.25 -15.88 -9.02
C GLU A 70 -6.18 -14.36 -8.97
N ILE A 71 -4.99 -13.84 -8.74
CA ILE A 71 -4.69 -12.42 -8.61
C ILE A 71 -3.88 -12.01 -9.83
N GLY A 72 -4.37 -11.03 -10.57
CA GLY A 72 -3.66 -10.37 -11.66
C GLY A 72 -3.34 -8.92 -11.28
N VAL A 73 -2.12 -8.48 -11.53
CA VAL A 73 -1.69 -7.10 -11.28
C VAL A 73 -1.07 -6.54 -12.54
N ARG A 74 -1.47 -5.33 -12.92
CA ARG A 74 -0.78 -4.50 -13.91
C ARG A 74 -0.36 -3.20 -13.25
N VAL A 75 0.92 -2.87 -13.38
CA VAL A 75 1.51 -1.60 -12.96
C VAL A 75 1.92 -0.85 -14.22
N ASN A 76 1.51 0.41 -14.33
CA ASN A 76 1.95 1.35 -15.36
C ASN A 76 2.81 2.42 -14.71
N THR A 77 3.91 2.80 -15.34
CA THR A 77 4.82 3.82 -14.83
C THR A 77 4.34 5.23 -15.19
N GLU A 78 4.43 6.16 -14.25
CA GLU A 78 4.14 7.58 -14.44
C GLU A 78 5.29 8.42 -13.84
N PRO A 79 5.50 9.69 -14.23
CA PRO A 79 6.66 10.46 -13.77
C PRO A 79 6.82 10.57 -12.26
N SER A 80 5.72 10.71 -11.52
CA SER A 80 5.69 10.89 -10.05
C SER A 80 4.89 9.82 -9.31
N ALA A 81 4.45 8.77 -10.01
CA ALA A 81 3.59 7.75 -9.47
C ALA A 81 3.67 6.44 -10.25
N ILE A 82 2.96 5.43 -9.76
CA ILE A 82 2.58 4.25 -10.51
C ILE A 82 1.06 4.16 -10.53
N GLY A 83 0.50 3.81 -11.68
CA GLY A 83 -0.88 3.37 -11.81
C GLY A 83 -0.96 1.87 -11.63
N VAL A 84 -1.96 1.37 -10.90
CA VAL A 84 -2.13 -0.05 -10.60
C VAL A 84 -3.52 -0.48 -11.01
N THR A 85 -3.63 -1.62 -11.70
CA THR A 85 -4.88 -2.37 -11.85
C THR A 85 -4.71 -3.69 -11.13
N LEU A 86 -5.56 -3.95 -10.15
CA LEU A 86 -5.65 -5.23 -9.44
C LEU A 86 -6.90 -5.96 -9.89
N THR A 87 -6.74 -7.22 -10.28
CA THR A 87 -7.80 -8.11 -10.74
C THR A 87 -7.83 -9.33 -9.84
N VAL A 88 -9.01 -9.69 -9.34
CA VAL A 88 -9.23 -10.87 -8.52
C VAL A 88 -10.26 -11.75 -9.20
N ARG A 89 -9.89 -13.01 -9.44
CA ARG A 89 -10.74 -14.02 -10.04
C ARG A 89 -10.96 -15.18 -9.08
N ASN A 90 -12.20 -15.62 -8.93
CA ASN A 90 -12.49 -16.86 -8.23
C ASN A 90 -12.23 -18.05 -9.17
N VAL A 91 -11.22 -18.86 -8.86
CA VAL A 91 -10.88 -20.10 -9.58
C VAL A 91 -11.32 -21.36 -8.84
N GLY A 92 -11.90 -21.20 -7.65
CA GLY A 92 -12.52 -22.29 -6.90
C GLY A 92 -13.95 -22.60 -7.38
N GLU A 93 -14.57 -23.55 -6.70
CA GLU A 93 -15.92 -24.03 -7.03
C GLU A 93 -17.04 -23.29 -6.28
N SER A 94 -16.73 -22.72 -5.11
CA SER A 94 -17.69 -22.04 -4.25
C SER A 94 -17.61 -20.53 -4.43
N ALA A 95 -18.74 -19.83 -4.25
CA ALA A 95 -18.76 -18.38 -4.25
C ALA A 95 -18.00 -17.82 -3.03
N ILE A 96 -17.32 -16.70 -3.24
CA ILE A 96 -16.59 -15.96 -2.22
C ILE A 96 -17.29 -14.62 -2.03
N SER A 97 -17.60 -14.24 -0.79
CA SER A 97 -18.27 -12.96 -0.49
C SER A 97 -17.33 -12.00 0.23
N ASP A 98 -17.68 -10.71 0.23
CA ASP A 98 -16.97 -9.63 0.95
C ASP A 98 -15.45 -9.64 0.68
N VAL A 99 -15.07 -9.46 -0.59
CA VAL A 99 -13.67 -9.56 -1.03
C VAL A 99 -12.96 -8.22 -0.85
N TRP A 100 -11.85 -8.24 -0.10
CA TRP A 100 -10.98 -7.08 0.14
C TRP A 100 -9.53 -7.42 -0.17
N ALA A 101 -8.78 -6.44 -0.67
CA ALA A 101 -7.34 -6.56 -0.88
C ALA A 101 -6.61 -5.53 -0.01
N ASN A 102 -5.59 -5.94 0.74
CA ASN A 102 -4.74 -5.02 1.50
C ASN A 102 -3.51 -4.63 0.69
N ILE A 103 -3.21 -3.34 0.68
CA ILE A 103 -2.12 -2.75 -0.07
C ILE A 103 -1.14 -2.10 0.89
N CYS A 104 0.08 -2.62 0.93
CA CYS A 104 1.17 -2.05 1.71
C CYS A 104 1.98 -1.10 0.83
N ALA A 105 2.18 0.13 1.30
CA ALA A 105 3.04 1.12 0.66
C ALA A 105 4.02 1.65 1.72
N GLY A 106 5.32 1.40 1.53
CA GLY A 106 6.37 1.66 2.51
C GLY A 106 7.40 2.68 2.04
N VAL A 107 8.03 3.38 2.99
CA VAL A 107 9.16 4.30 2.71
C VAL A 107 10.51 3.67 3.03
N THR A 108 10.51 2.36 3.28
CA THR A 108 11.68 1.56 3.62
C THR A 108 11.52 0.16 3.06
N HIS A 109 12.63 -0.55 2.94
CA HIS A 109 12.66 -1.97 2.66
C HIS A 109 13.51 -2.66 3.72
N LEU A 110 12.86 -3.11 4.80
CA LEU A 110 13.48 -3.83 5.91
C LEU A 110 12.52 -4.94 6.42
N PRO A 111 13.01 -6.16 6.71
CA PRO A 111 14.36 -6.63 6.41
C PRO A 111 14.52 -6.83 4.89
N GLY A 112 15.70 -6.59 4.35
CA GLY A 112 15.99 -6.74 2.93
C GLY A 112 17.48 -6.52 2.67
N GLU A 113 18.01 -7.13 1.61
CA GLU A 113 19.40 -6.95 1.18
C GLU A 113 19.46 -6.63 -0.32
N PRO A 114 19.93 -5.42 -0.73
CA PRO A 114 20.31 -4.31 0.13
C PRO A 114 19.09 -3.61 0.75
N GLY A 115 19.09 -3.45 2.07
CA GLY A 115 18.06 -2.68 2.77
C GLY A 115 18.23 -1.18 2.52
N TRP A 116 17.12 -0.44 2.54
CA TRP A 116 17.13 1.02 2.32
C TRP A 116 15.99 1.72 3.07
N SER A 117 16.13 3.03 3.20
CA SER A 117 15.15 3.93 3.82
C SER A 117 15.15 5.29 3.12
N ASN A 118 13.96 5.86 2.89
CA ASN A 118 13.82 7.19 2.32
C ASN A 118 14.05 8.26 3.40
N ALA A 119 15.19 8.95 3.32
CA ALA A 119 15.62 9.93 4.30
C ALA A 119 14.71 11.17 4.42
N ARG A 120 13.85 11.47 3.43
CA ARG A 120 12.84 12.55 3.57
C ARG A 120 11.77 12.19 4.60
N PHE A 121 11.48 10.91 4.79
CA PHE A 121 10.49 10.43 5.75
C PHE A 121 11.13 9.94 7.05
N ILE A 122 12.32 9.33 6.99
CA ILE A 122 13.02 8.78 8.15
C ILE A 122 14.47 9.31 8.19
N PRO A 123 14.67 10.61 8.53
CA PRO A 123 15.99 11.21 8.56
C PRO A 123 16.80 10.72 9.77
N GLY A 124 18.01 10.22 9.52
CA GLY A 124 19.01 9.96 10.56
C GLY A 124 18.74 8.74 11.46
N VAL A 125 17.74 7.91 11.15
CA VAL A 125 17.49 6.65 11.86
C VAL A 125 18.30 5.53 11.20
N PRO A 126 19.00 4.68 11.96
CA PRO A 126 19.73 3.53 11.42
C PRO A 126 18.85 2.61 10.55
N LEU A 127 19.48 1.86 9.65
CA LEU A 127 18.80 0.82 8.84
C LEU A 127 18.48 -0.42 9.69
N ASP A 128 17.57 -0.25 10.64
CA ASP A 128 16.98 -1.30 11.46
C ASP A 128 15.45 -1.23 11.39
N ARG A 129 14.80 -2.39 11.15
CA ARG A 129 13.34 -2.44 10.97
C ARG A 129 12.58 -1.92 12.19
N THR A 130 13.05 -2.30 13.37
CA THR A 130 12.37 -1.98 14.63
C THR A 130 12.54 -0.50 14.96
N GLU A 131 13.75 0.04 14.80
CA GLU A 131 14.02 1.45 15.03
C GLU A 131 13.24 2.35 14.07
N GLN A 132 13.21 2.00 12.78
CA GLN A 132 12.46 2.77 11.78
C GLN A 132 10.95 2.66 11.95
N GLY A 133 10.43 1.47 12.27
CA GLY A 133 9.02 1.29 12.57
C GLY A 133 8.57 2.07 13.81
N ARG A 134 9.40 2.11 14.87
CA ARG A 134 9.15 2.96 16.04
C ARG A 134 9.17 4.43 15.69
N TYR A 135 10.18 4.91 14.95
CA TYR A 135 10.21 6.31 14.49
C TYR A 135 8.96 6.67 13.67
N TRP A 136 8.57 5.79 12.75
CA TRP A 136 7.36 5.94 11.95
C TRP A 136 6.11 6.09 12.83
N TYR A 137 5.94 5.21 13.81
CA TYR A 137 4.79 5.20 14.72
C TYR A 137 4.81 6.36 15.71
N ASP A 138 5.91 6.58 16.44
CA ASP A 138 5.97 7.53 17.55
C ASP A 138 6.21 8.98 17.08
N VAL A 139 6.89 9.19 15.94
CA VAL A 139 7.37 10.52 15.51
C VAL A 139 6.65 11.02 14.26
N LEU A 140 6.63 10.23 13.20
CA LEU A 140 6.17 10.72 11.89
C LEU A 140 4.64 10.72 11.78
N THR A 141 4.02 9.54 11.91
CA THR A 141 2.59 9.34 11.62
C THR A 141 1.61 10.07 12.54
N PRO A 142 1.87 10.35 13.84
CA PRO A 142 0.90 10.99 14.74
C PRO A 142 0.42 12.37 14.28
N ARG A 143 1.22 13.07 13.47
CA ARG A 143 0.90 14.42 12.97
C ARG A 143 0.73 14.51 11.46
N ARG A 144 1.14 13.46 10.74
CA ARG A 144 1.37 13.53 9.29
C ARG A 144 0.61 12.50 8.48
N LEU A 145 0.21 11.37 9.07
CA LEU A 145 -0.51 10.31 8.37
C LEU A 145 -2.02 10.54 8.46
N VAL A 146 -2.65 10.67 7.29
CA VAL A 146 -4.06 10.98 7.14
C VAL A 146 -4.72 10.10 6.08
N ALA A 147 -6.00 9.78 6.28
CA ALA A 147 -6.87 9.18 5.27
C ALA A 147 -7.75 10.26 4.64
N PHE A 148 -7.91 10.19 3.33
CA PHE A 148 -8.81 11.04 2.57
C PHE A 148 -10.17 10.38 2.45
N THR A 149 -11.21 11.09 2.91
CA THR A 149 -12.60 10.63 2.84
C THR A 149 -13.45 11.65 2.10
N ARG A 150 -14.69 11.29 1.77
CA ARG A 150 -15.68 12.25 1.22
C ARG A 150 -15.88 13.50 2.10
N ARG A 151 -15.65 13.39 3.41
CA ARG A 151 -15.79 14.49 4.38
C ARG A 151 -14.50 15.29 4.58
N GLY A 152 -13.42 14.91 3.91
CA GLY A 152 -12.09 15.49 4.06
C GLY A 152 -11.11 14.55 4.75
N TRP A 153 -9.99 15.12 5.20
CA TRP A 153 -8.89 14.40 5.82
C TRP A 153 -9.18 14.02 7.27
N ILE A 154 -8.91 12.77 7.64
CA ILE A 154 -8.97 12.28 9.02
C ILE A 154 -7.60 11.71 9.41
N PRO A 155 -7.13 11.91 10.65
CA PRO A 155 -5.91 11.28 11.13
C PRO A 155 -6.09 9.75 11.20
N MET A 156 -5.10 8.99 10.73
CA MET A 156 -5.11 7.52 10.81
C MET A 156 -4.41 6.99 12.05
N HIS A 157 -3.47 7.77 12.61
CA HIS A 157 -2.83 7.38 13.85
C HIS A 157 -3.88 7.42 14.97
N PRO A 158 -3.99 6.36 15.79
CA PRO A 158 -4.85 6.40 16.95
C PRO A 158 -4.45 7.60 17.82
N THR A 159 -5.40 8.49 18.07
CA THR A 159 -5.27 9.69 18.91
C THR A 159 -5.16 9.28 20.39
N PRO A 160 -4.94 10.22 21.34
CA PRO A 160 -3.82 10.27 22.30
C PRO A 160 -3.75 9.19 23.41
N ASP A 161 -4.61 8.18 23.43
CA ASP A 161 -4.73 7.20 24.53
C ASP A 161 -3.77 5.99 24.40
N ALA A 162 -3.10 5.84 23.25
CA ALA A 162 -2.06 4.84 23.02
C ALA A 162 -0.80 5.47 22.39
N PRO A 163 -0.08 6.33 23.12
CA PRO A 163 1.01 7.12 22.56
C PRO A 163 2.36 6.39 22.48
N ASP A 164 2.41 5.09 22.77
CA ASP A 164 3.68 4.39 23.06
C ASP A 164 3.78 3.08 22.28
N SER A 165 4.71 3.04 21.32
CA SER A 165 5.06 1.87 20.52
C SER A 165 5.38 0.62 21.34
N THR A 166 5.74 0.74 22.63
CA THR A 166 6.01 -0.40 23.52
C THR A 166 4.74 -1.10 24.03
N LYS A 167 3.57 -0.48 23.89
CA LYS A 167 2.29 -0.98 24.42
C LYS A 167 1.35 -1.55 23.35
N VAL A 168 1.75 -1.47 22.09
CA VAL A 168 1.02 -2.03 20.94
C VAL A 168 1.82 -3.19 20.34
N PRO A 169 1.16 -4.24 19.83
CA PRO A 169 1.85 -5.31 19.13
C PRO A 169 2.66 -4.76 17.95
N LEU A 170 3.86 -5.30 17.73
CA LEU A 170 4.74 -4.87 16.63
C LEU A 170 4.03 -4.94 15.27
N TYR A 171 3.16 -5.93 15.08
CA TYR A 171 2.38 -6.10 13.86
C TYR A 171 0.91 -6.20 14.23
N SER A 172 0.17 -5.10 14.05
CA SER A 172 -1.26 -5.04 14.32
C SER A 172 -1.96 -4.23 13.23
N PHE A 173 -2.53 -4.94 12.27
CA PHE A 173 -3.39 -4.34 11.26
C PHE A 173 -4.77 -4.10 11.87
N THR A 174 -5.04 -2.85 12.27
CA THR A 174 -6.36 -2.46 12.75
C THR A 174 -7.06 -1.60 11.69
N PRO A 175 -7.92 -2.19 10.84
CA PRO A 175 -8.66 -1.43 9.84
C PRO A 175 -9.74 -0.55 10.48
N SER A 176 -10.08 0.55 9.81
CA SER A 176 -11.22 1.38 10.15
C SER A 176 -12.52 0.58 10.08
N GLN A 177 -13.46 0.89 10.98
CA GLN A 177 -14.75 0.18 11.03
C GLN A 177 -15.59 0.39 9.78
N VAL A 178 -15.44 1.55 9.14
CA VAL A 178 -16.19 1.94 7.94
C VAL A 178 -15.25 2.10 6.74
N PRO A 179 -15.64 1.65 5.53
CA PRO A 179 -14.86 1.80 4.31
C PRO A 179 -15.13 3.14 3.63
N GLU A 180 -14.80 4.26 4.27
CA GLU A 180 -15.13 5.61 3.79
C GLU A 180 -13.96 6.37 3.14
N ALA A 181 -12.76 5.76 3.13
CA ALA A 181 -11.59 6.36 2.52
C ALA A 181 -11.49 6.02 1.03
N SER A 182 -10.85 6.90 0.26
CA SER A 182 -10.39 6.64 -1.11
C SER A 182 -8.88 6.75 -1.25
N ALA A 183 -8.19 7.38 -0.27
CA ALA A 183 -6.74 7.45 -0.22
C ALA A 183 -6.21 7.51 1.21
N CYS A 184 -4.92 7.30 1.36
CA CYS A 184 -4.14 7.74 2.51
C CYS A 184 -2.84 8.38 2.06
N ALA A 185 -2.32 9.28 2.89
CA ALA A 185 -1.09 9.98 2.62
C ALA A 185 -0.34 10.33 3.90
N VAL A 186 0.98 10.37 3.81
CA VAL A 186 1.86 10.86 4.87
C VAL A 186 2.74 11.98 4.33
N GLU A 187 2.87 13.04 5.12
CA GLU A 187 3.79 14.13 4.84
C GLU A 187 5.22 13.74 5.26
N SER A 188 6.21 14.13 4.47
CA SER A 188 7.64 13.98 4.79
C SER A 188 8.01 14.77 6.05
N ALA A 189 9.13 14.42 6.67
CA ALA A 189 9.60 15.06 7.90
C ALA A 189 9.90 16.56 7.69
N ASP A 190 10.30 16.95 6.48
CA ASP A 190 10.57 18.35 6.09
C ASP A 190 9.32 19.13 5.63
N GLY A 191 8.16 18.48 5.46
CA GLY A 191 6.91 19.11 5.03
C GLY A 191 6.81 19.43 3.53
N GLY A 192 7.79 19.02 2.71
CA GLY A 192 7.83 19.37 1.28
C GLY A 192 7.20 18.34 0.34
N LEU A 193 6.95 17.12 0.82
CA LEU A 193 6.55 15.98 -0.01
C LEU A 193 5.47 15.14 0.67
N TRP A 194 4.54 14.63 -0.11
CA TRP A 194 3.53 13.68 0.32
C TRP A 194 3.74 12.33 -0.34
N PHE A 195 3.84 11.26 0.45
CA PHE A 195 3.70 9.90 -0.06
C PHE A 195 2.23 9.49 0.07
N TYR A 196 1.62 9.05 -1.02
CA TYR A 196 0.18 8.72 -1.05
C TYR A 196 -0.09 7.39 -1.75
N GLN A 197 -1.22 6.78 -1.38
CA GLN A 197 -1.89 5.77 -2.19
C GLN A 197 -3.39 6.10 -2.30
N TRP A 198 -3.97 5.89 -3.47
CA TRP A 198 -5.37 6.13 -3.80
C TRP A 198 -5.95 4.93 -4.55
N TRP A 199 -7.25 4.67 -4.39
CA TRP A 199 -7.98 3.60 -5.06
C TRP A 199 -9.37 4.05 -5.51
N ASP A 200 -9.81 3.55 -6.65
CA ASP A 200 -11.15 3.77 -7.23
C ASP A 200 -12.25 2.91 -6.57
N ALA A 201 -12.05 2.56 -5.30
CA ALA A 201 -12.94 1.73 -4.52
C ALA A 201 -13.05 2.24 -3.07
N PRO A 202 -14.17 2.00 -2.38
CA PRO A 202 -14.27 2.24 -0.95
C PRO A 202 -13.16 1.49 -0.19
N CYS A 203 -12.39 2.19 0.62
CA CYS A 203 -11.27 1.63 1.37
C CYS A 203 -11.50 1.71 2.88
N ARG A 204 -11.08 0.67 3.60
CA ARG A 204 -10.73 0.80 5.02
C ARG A 204 -9.28 1.21 5.12
N TRP A 205 -8.95 2.21 5.92
CA TRP A 205 -7.57 2.53 6.23
C TRP A 205 -7.13 1.74 7.45
N CYS A 206 -5.86 1.33 7.53
CA CYS A 206 -5.35 0.64 8.72
C CYS A 206 -4.54 1.60 9.59
N ALA A 207 -4.74 1.52 10.90
CA ALA A 207 -3.86 2.20 11.85
C ALA A 207 -2.41 1.78 11.64
N PRO A 208 -1.43 2.70 11.76
CA PRO A 208 -0.01 2.35 11.70
C PRO A 208 0.37 1.46 12.88
N PHE A 209 1.46 0.71 12.74
CA PHE A 209 2.02 -0.15 13.78
C PHE A 209 3.55 0.02 13.84
N PRO A 210 4.21 -0.26 14.98
CA PRO A 210 5.62 0.07 15.18
C PRO A 210 6.62 -0.92 14.57
N GLY A 211 6.16 -2.02 13.97
CA GLY A 211 7.00 -3.04 13.34
C GLY A 211 7.41 -2.75 11.89
N ASN A 212 6.88 -1.69 11.26
CA ASN A 212 7.31 -1.28 9.92
C ASN A 212 6.94 0.17 9.60
N ALA A 213 7.65 0.77 8.63
CA ALA A 213 7.39 2.13 8.15
C ALA A 213 6.57 2.11 6.84
N CYS A 214 5.28 1.80 6.97
CA CYS A 214 4.35 1.69 5.86
C CYS A 214 2.94 2.17 6.20
N MET A 215 2.19 2.49 5.16
CA MET A 215 0.77 2.80 5.21
C MET A 215 -0.01 1.70 4.50
N HIS A 216 -1.22 1.42 4.99
CA HIS A 216 -2.10 0.41 4.41
C HIS A 216 -3.49 0.96 4.11
N LEU A 217 -4.02 0.55 2.97
CA LEU A 217 -5.44 0.62 2.63
C LEU A 217 -5.94 -0.77 2.28
N GLU A 218 -7.19 -1.04 2.64
CA GLU A 218 -7.97 -2.20 2.22
C GLU A 218 -9.08 -1.72 1.26
N PRO A 219 -8.81 -1.55 -0.03
CA PRO A 219 -9.87 -1.38 -1.03
C PRO A 219 -10.79 -2.60 -1.10
N PHE A 220 -12.08 -2.30 -1.24
CA PHE A 220 -13.11 -3.27 -1.56
C PHE A 220 -12.97 -3.74 -3.01
N VAL A 221 -13.07 -5.05 -3.24
CA VAL A 221 -12.94 -5.64 -4.56
C VAL A 221 -14.29 -6.08 -5.11
N ALA A 222 -15.08 -6.83 -4.33
CA ALA A 222 -16.36 -7.36 -4.76
C ALA A 222 -17.25 -7.79 -3.58
N GLU A 223 -18.57 -7.59 -3.71
CA GLU A 223 -19.54 -8.13 -2.74
C GLU A 223 -19.58 -9.65 -2.80
N ARG A 224 -19.45 -10.19 -4.02
CA ARG A 224 -19.48 -11.62 -4.29
C ARG A 224 -18.75 -11.92 -5.59
N LEU A 225 -17.98 -13.01 -5.60
CA LEU A 225 -17.38 -13.62 -6.78
C LEU A 225 -17.85 -15.08 -6.86
N VAL A 226 -18.71 -15.41 -7.82
CA VAL A 226 -19.05 -16.81 -8.12
C VAL A 226 -17.91 -17.51 -8.86
N ALA A 227 -17.95 -18.84 -8.97
CA ALA A 227 -16.91 -19.61 -9.66
C ALA A 227 -16.65 -19.07 -11.08
N GLY A 228 -15.39 -18.75 -11.37
CA GLY A 228 -14.94 -18.19 -12.64
C GLY A 228 -15.09 -16.66 -12.78
N GLU A 229 -15.83 -16.00 -11.88
CA GLU A 229 -16.07 -14.55 -11.90
C GLU A 229 -14.81 -13.76 -11.56
N THR A 230 -14.73 -12.55 -12.12
CA THR A 230 -13.58 -11.65 -11.97
C THR A 230 -14.06 -10.25 -11.63
N ALA A 231 -13.37 -9.58 -10.71
CA ALA A 231 -13.52 -8.15 -10.45
C ALA A 231 -12.16 -7.45 -10.54
N SER A 232 -12.18 -6.16 -10.88
CA SER A 232 -10.98 -5.34 -10.98
C SER A 232 -11.19 -3.99 -10.30
N ILE A 233 -10.14 -3.51 -9.65
CA ILE A 233 -10.03 -2.16 -9.09
C ILE A 233 -8.75 -1.50 -9.62
N ARG A 234 -8.72 -0.17 -9.59
CA ARG A 234 -7.57 0.65 -9.99
C ARG A 234 -7.11 1.51 -8.83
N GLY A 235 -5.82 1.78 -8.81
CA GLY A 235 -5.20 2.62 -7.82
C GLY A 235 -4.02 3.40 -8.37
N ARG A 236 -3.55 4.33 -7.57
CA ARG A 236 -2.39 5.16 -7.87
C ARG A 236 -1.57 5.35 -6.61
N ILE A 237 -0.27 5.09 -6.69
CA ILE A 237 0.66 5.21 -5.56
C ILE A 237 1.81 6.10 -6.01
N GLY A 238 2.14 7.14 -5.25
CA GLY A 238 3.11 8.10 -5.72
C GLY A 238 3.57 9.12 -4.69
N MET A 239 4.37 10.05 -5.17
CA MET A 239 4.88 11.17 -4.43
C MET A 239 4.30 12.47 -5.01
N HIS A 240 3.87 13.38 -4.15
CA HIS A 240 3.29 14.67 -4.55
C HIS A 240 4.02 15.81 -3.84
N GLU A 241 4.58 16.73 -4.62
CA GLU A 241 5.20 17.95 -4.10
C GLU A 241 4.16 19.06 -3.90
N GLY A 242 4.25 19.76 -2.77
CA GLY A 242 3.36 20.86 -2.43
C GLY A 242 2.56 20.62 -1.15
N ASP A 243 1.56 21.47 -0.94
CA ASP A 243 0.74 21.43 0.27
C ASP A 243 -0.40 20.41 0.21
N ARG A 244 -1.06 20.21 1.34
CA ARG A 244 -2.20 19.29 1.49
C ARG A 244 -3.37 19.65 0.57
N ALA A 245 -3.58 20.94 0.28
CA ALA A 245 -4.68 21.37 -0.58
C ALA A 245 -4.43 21.01 -2.05
N SER A 246 -3.17 21.14 -2.50
CA SER A 246 -2.72 20.69 -3.81
C SER A 246 -2.86 19.17 -3.97
N LEU A 247 -2.45 18.40 -2.94
CA LEU A 247 -2.65 16.94 -2.92
C LEU A 247 -4.14 16.59 -3.02
N GLU A 248 -5.00 17.25 -2.24
CA GLU A 248 -6.44 17.04 -2.29
C GLU A 248 -7.03 17.33 -3.68
N GLY A 249 -6.62 18.44 -4.31
CA GLY A 249 -7.04 18.76 -5.67
C GLY A 249 -6.68 17.67 -6.67
N MET A 250 -5.48 17.11 -6.56
CA MET A 250 -5.02 15.98 -7.38
C MET A 250 -5.88 14.72 -7.14
N LEU A 251 -6.11 14.34 -5.89
CA LEU A 251 -6.91 13.15 -5.54
C LEU A 251 -8.36 13.27 -5.99
N ARG A 252 -8.98 14.45 -5.82
CA ARG A 252 -10.35 14.70 -6.33
C ARG A 252 -10.42 14.64 -7.86
N GLY A 253 -9.35 15.05 -8.53
CA GLY A 253 -9.23 14.90 -9.99
C GLY A 253 -9.22 13.44 -10.45
N LEU A 254 -8.68 12.53 -9.63
CA LEU A 254 -8.70 11.09 -9.90
C LEU A 254 -10.08 10.46 -9.71
N GLU A 255 -10.85 10.91 -8.71
CA GLU A 255 -12.23 10.42 -8.48
C GLU A 255 -13.20 10.75 -9.62
N GLY A 256 -12.87 11.74 -10.46
CA GLY A 256 -13.69 12.18 -11.60
C GLY A 256 -13.24 11.67 -12.98
N ALA A 257 -12.16 10.88 -13.05
CA ALA A 257 -11.57 10.36 -14.29
C ALA A 257 -11.93 8.90 -14.55
#